data_AF-A0A840V723-F1
#
_entry.id   AF-A0A840V723-F1
#
_cell.length_a   1.000
_cell.length_b   1.000
_cell.length_c   1.000
_cell.angle_alpha   90.00
_cell.angle_beta   90.00
_cell.angle_gamma   90.00
#
_symmetry.space_group_name_H-M   'P 1'
#
loop_
_entity.id
_entity.type
_entity.pdbx_description
1 polymer ?
#
loop_
_entity_poly.entity_id
_entity_poly.type
_entity_poly.pdbx_seq_one_letter_code
_entity_poly.pdbx_strand_id
1 'polypeptide(L)'
;MWTPEDTYAIARIDLPDASTHGWQVRVQRRGRKYAKYFADRPCGGVRASYRAALDWRNDLLSRLEQEVRTSTRICQRSTRNSSGVVGVSKVAVSSSNGETYLFWQATWSPEPGQRRCVKFSVKRHGDRQAFRLAVEARRKGIGTE
;
A
#
# COMPACT_ATOMS: atom_id res chain seq x y z
N MET A 1 16.60 34.42 11.65
CA MET A 1 15.34 33.65 11.52
C MET A 1 15.71 32.18 11.47
N TRP A 2 15.18 31.36 12.38
CA TRP A 2 15.47 29.92 12.39
C TRP A 2 14.58 29.22 11.37
N THR A 3 15.18 28.55 10.39
CA THR A 3 14.49 27.78 9.35
C THR A 3 14.58 26.29 9.69
N PRO A 4 13.45 25.56 9.83
CA PRO A 4 13.50 24.12 10.04
C PRO A 4 14.10 23.41 8.83
N GLU A 5 14.94 22.40 9.07
CA GLU A 5 15.60 21.62 8.02
C GLU A 5 14.62 20.69 7.27
N ASP A 6 13.55 20.24 7.94
CA ASP A 6 12.56 19.34 7.35
C ASP A 6 11.14 19.92 7.48
N THR A 7 10.63 20.45 6.37
CA THR A 7 9.30 21.06 6.27
C THR A 7 8.32 20.13 5.54
N TYR A 8 8.71 18.89 5.25
CA TYR A 8 7.83 17.97 4.52
C TYR A 8 6.58 17.67 5.34
N ALA A 9 5.42 17.98 4.75
CA ALA A 9 4.10 17.85 5.37
C ALA A 9 3.89 18.68 6.66
N ILE A 10 4.80 19.58 7.02
CA ILE A 10 4.71 20.44 8.20
C ILE A 10 4.72 21.90 7.73
N ALA A 11 3.69 22.67 8.03
CA ALA A 11 3.58 24.08 7.64
C ALA A 11 3.47 24.97 8.88
N ARG A 12 4.18 26.10 8.87
CA ARG A 12 4.03 27.13 9.88
C ARG A 12 2.72 27.89 9.63
N ILE A 13 1.93 28.10 10.68
CA ILE A 13 0.76 28.97 10.68
C ILE A 13 1.00 30.08 11.69
N ASP A 14 1.14 31.28 11.17
CA ASP A 14 1.18 32.52 11.94
C ASP A 14 0.01 33.38 11.48
N LEU A 15 -1.05 33.40 12.28
CA LEU A 15 -2.21 34.26 12.07
C LEU A 15 -2.17 35.39 13.09
N PRO A 16 -1.62 36.57 12.74
CA PRO A 16 -1.47 37.69 13.66
C PRO A 16 -2.83 38.18 14.18
N ASP A 17 -3.85 38.20 13.33
CA ASP A 17 -5.22 38.64 13.71
C ASP A 17 -5.90 37.71 14.72
N ALA A 18 -5.51 36.44 14.75
CA ALA A 18 -6.07 35.43 15.65
C ALA A 18 -5.14 35.08 16.83
N SER A 19 -4.01 35.79 17.00
CA SER A 19 -2.95 35.47 17.99
C SER A 19 -2.56 33.98 18.00
N THR A 20 -2.64 33.33 16.84
CA THR A 20 -2.52 31.88 16.71
C THR A 20 -1.25 31.56 15.95
N HIS A 21 -0.26 31.09 16.71
CA HIS A 21 1.08 30.75 16.24
C HIS A 21 1.35 29.27 16.49
N GLY A 22 1.71 28.52 15.45
CA GLY A 22 1.96 27.10 15.59
C GLY A 22 2.30 26.40 14.29
N TRP A 23 2.44 25.08 14.37
CA TRP A 23 2.77 24.20 13.26
C TRP A 23 1.62 23.28 12.93
N GLN A 24 1.35 23.10 11.65
CA GLN A 24 0.34 22.19 11.16
C GLN A 24 0.96 21.08 10.34
N VAL A 25 0.68 19.85 10.72
CA VAL A 25 1.04 18.68 9.93
C VAL A 25 -0.12 18.31 9.02
N ARG A 26 0.13 18.11 7.73
CA ARG A 26 -0.85 17.67 6.72
C ARG A 26 -0.26 16.54 5.88
N VAL A 27 -0.80 15.33 6.02
CA VAL A 27 -0.44 14.17 5.22
C VAL A 27 -1.69 13.61 4.56
N GLN A 28 -1.61 13.29 3.26
CA GLN A 28 -2.69 12.62 2.53
C GLN A 28 -2.18 11.28 1.99
N ARG A 29 -2.90 10.19 2.27
CA ARG A 29 -2.53 8.85 1.78
C ARG A 29 -3.77 8.00 1.52
N ARG A 30 -3.84 7.38 0.33
CA ARG A 30 -4.98 6.54 -0.12
C ARG A 30 -6.36 7.21 0.06
N GLY A 31 -6.46 8.50 -0.22
CA GLY A 31 -7.70 9.29 -0.07
C GLY A 31 -8.06 9.69 1.37
N ARG A 32 -7.32 9.23 2.39
CA ARG A 32 -7.48 9.67 3.78
C ARG A 32 -6.57 10.86 4.05
N LYS A 33 -7.13 11.89 4.70
CA LYS A 33 -6.43 13.12 5.10
C LYS A 33 -6.15 13.06 6.59
N TYR A 34 -4.89 13.22 6.96
CA TYR A 34 -4.44 13.32 8.35
C TYR A 34 -3.92 14.73 8.56
N ALA A 35 -4.56 15.47 9.47
CA ALA A 35 -4.16 16.82 9.81
C ALA A 35 -4.14 16.99 11.32
N LYS A 36 -3.10 17.65 11.85
CA LYS A 36 -3.01 18.02 13.26
C LYS A 36 -2.28 19.34 13.41
N TYR A 37 -2.71 20.14 14.38
CA TYR A 37 -2.15 21.44 14.68
C TYR A 37 -1.48 21.45 16.06
N PHE A 38 -0.33 22.10 16.16
CA PHE A 38 0.52 22.21 17.34
C PHE A 38 0.79 23.69 17.61
N ALA A 39 0.06 24.26 18.57
CA ALA A 39 0.23 25.66 18.96
C ALA A 39 1.53 25.85 19.78
N ASP A 40 2.16 27.02 19.64
CA ASP A 40 3.43 27.31 20.31
C ASP A 40 3.28 27.49 21.82
N ARG A 41 2.20 28.15 22.26
CA ARG A 41 1.93 28.43 23.69
C ARG A 41 1.96 27.16 24.54
N PRO A 42 1.18 26.11 24.25
CA PRO A 42 1.18 24.89 25.06
C PRO A 42 2.45 24.05 24.87
N CYS A 43 3.15 24.17 23.75
CA CYS A 43 4.36 23.38 23.49
C CYS A 43 5.64 24.02 24.04
N GLY A 44 5.62 25.25 24.55
CA GLY A 44 6.82 25.94 25.07
C GLY A 44 7.64 26.68 24.01
N GLY A 45 7.00 27.10 22.91
CA GLY A 45 7.59 27.93 21.87
C GLY A 45 7.81 27.23 20.53
N VAL A 46 8.26 28.01 19.53
CA VAL A 46 8.34 27.63 18.10
C VAL A 46 9.14 26.35 17.84
N ARG A 47 10.26 26.15 18.55
CA ARG A 47 11.13 24.97 18.37
C ARG A 47 10.52 23.71 18.97
N ALA A 48 9.87 23.84 20.13
CA ALA A 48 9.26 22.72 20.83
C ALA A 48 7.98 22.26 20.14
N SER A 49 7.16 23.18 19.63
CA SER A 49 6.00 22.88 18.79
C SER A 49 6.40 22.24 17.45
N TYR A 50 7.49 22.68 16.83
CA TYR A 50 8.05 22.04 15.64
C TYR A 50 8.48 20.58 15.93
N ARG A 51 9.19 20.35 17.04
CA ARG A 51 9.61 19.00 17.43
C ARG A 51 8.42 18.08 17.68
N ALA A 52 7.39 18.56 18.39
CA ALA A 52 6.16 17.80 18.60
C ALA A 52 5.43 17.47 17.29
N ALA A 53 5.41 18.41 16.33
CA ALA A 53 4.86 18.18 15.00
C ALA A 53 5.66 17.13 14.21
N LEU A 54 6.99 17.16 14.31
CA LEU A 54 7.89 16.23 13.64
C LEU A 54 7.77 14.81 14.20
N ASP A 55 7.74 14.66 15.54
CA ASP A 55 7.57 13.36 16.20
C ASP A 55 6.21 12.74 15.83
N TRP A 56 5.14 13.54 15.86
CA TRP A 56 3.82 13.07 15.45
C TRP A 56 3.75 12.68 13.97
N ARG A 57 4.40 13.44 13.09
CA ARG A 57 4.49 13.11 11.66
C ARG A 57 5.21 11.79 11.45
N ASN A 58 6.36 11.59 12.11
CA ASN A 58 7.16 10.39 11.93
C ASN A 58 6.43 9.14 12.46
N ASP A 59 5.74 9.25 13.59
CA ASP A 59 4.85 8.20 14.09
C ASP A 59 3.70 7.91 13.11
N LEU A 60 3.04 8.95 12.59
CA LEU A 60 2.00 8.81 11.58
C LEU A 60 2.52 8.10 10.32
N LEU A 61 3.67 8.51 9.78
CA LEU A 61 4.28 7.88 8.61
C LEU A 61 4.63 6.42 8.88
N SER A 62 5.20 6.11 10.05
CA SER A 62 5.53 4.74 10.46
C SER A 62 4.28 3.86 10.55
N ARG A 63 3.19 4.36 11.14
CA ARG A 63 1.90 3.66 11.20
C ARG A 63 1.32 3.43 9.81
N LEU A 64 1.34 4.45 8.95
CA LEU A 64 0.86 4.32 7.58
C LEU A 64 1.69 3.33 6.76
N GLU A 65 3.01 3.27 6.98
CA GLU A 65 3.87 2.27 6.37
C GLU A 65 3.59 0.86 6.89
N GLN A 66 3.36 0.69 8.20
CA GLN A 66 2.94 -0.58 8.79
C GLN A 66 1.59 -1.03 8.26
N GLU A 67 0.61 -0.12 8.15
CA GLU A 67 -0.68 -0.40 7.51
C GLU A 67 -0.49 -0.84 6.06
N VAL A 68 0.38 -0.19 5.29
CA VAL A 68 0.68 -0.61 3.93
C VAL A 68 1.34 -1.99 3.93
N ARG A 69 2.37 -2.24 4.75
CA ARG A 69 3.05 -3.54 4.84
C ARG A 69 2.07 -4.67 5.18
N THR A 70 1.16 -4.42 6.12
CA THR A 70 0.15 -5.40 6.58
C THR A 70 -1.00 -5.56 5.57
N SER A 71 -1.47 -4.45 4.96
CA SER A 71 -2.52 -4.43 3.93
C SER A 71 -2.04 -4.98 2.58
N THR A 72 -0.73 -5.05 2.34
CA THR A 72 -0.18 -5.51 1.05
C THR A 72 -0.43 -7.01 0.82
N ARG A 73 -0.79 -7.82 1.82
CA ARG A 73 -1.06 -9.25 1.60
C ARG A 73 -1.97 -9.93 2.61
N ILE A 74 -3.24 -9.58 2.60
CA ILE A 74 -4.22 -10.66 2.72
C ILE A 74 -5.09 -10.50 1.50
N CYS A 75 -4.72 -11.21 0.44
CA CYS A 75 -5.61 -11.47 -0.68
C CYS A 75 -6.75 -12.30 -0.07
N GLN A 76 -7.67 -11.65 0.64
CA GLN A 76 -8.81 -12.31 1.25
C GLN A 76 -9.58 -12.98 0.12
N ARG A 77 -10.09 -14.17 0.41
CA ARG A 77 -10.95 -14.97 -0.47
C ARG A 77 -12.10 -14.06 -0.96
N SER A 78 -11.91 -13.44 -2.11
CA SER A 78 -12.98 -12.68 -2.75
C SER A 78 -14.01 -13.70 -3.21
N THR A 79 -15.28 -13.44 -2.97
CA THR A 79 -16.43 -14.20 -3.50
C THR A 79 -16.42 -14.32 -5.02
N ARG A 80 -15.61 -13.51 -5.72
CA ARG A 80 -15.32 -13.60 -7.16
C ARG A 80 -14.26 -14.64 -7.54
N ASN A 81 -13.66 -15.33 -6.57
CA ASN A 81 -12.66 -16.36 -6.83
C ASN A 81 -13.32 -17.71 -7.13
N SER A 82 -13.66 -17.94 -8.39
CA SER A 82 -14.17 -19.22 -8.89
C SER A 82 -13.21 -20.39 -8.72
N SER A 83 -11.93 -20.14 -8.40
CA SER A 83 -10.90 -21.17 -8.28
C SER A 83 -10.72 -21.72 -6.86
N GLY A 84 -11.31 -21.08 -5.85
CA GLY A 84 -11.19 -21.49 -4.44
C GLY A 84 -9.82 -21.27 -3.78
N VAL A 85 -8.77 -20.94 -4.56
CA VAL A 85 -7.38 -20.74 -4.11
C VAL A 85 -6.95 -19.28 -4.25
N VAL A 86 -6.48 -18.68 -3.16
CA VAL A 86 -6.08 -17.27 -3.11
C VAL A 86 -4.89 -16.97 -4.04
N GLY A 87 -5.09 -16.04 -4.97
CA GLY A 87 -4.07 -15.61 -5.93
C GLY A 87 -3.93 -16.52 -7.15
N VAL A 88 -4.82 -17.51 -7.32
CA VAL A 88 -4.96 -18.26 -8.57
C VAL A 88 -6.25 -17.82 -9.26
N SER A 89 -6.17 -17.48 -10.55
CA SER A 89 -7.34 -17.06 -11.33
C SER A 89 -7.22 -17.52 -12.78
N LYS A 90 -8.36 -17.73 -13.42
CA LYS A 90 -8.42 -18.00 -14.86
C LYS A 90 -8.53 -16.69 -15.61
N VAL A 91 -7.67 -16.48 -16.60
CA VAL A 91 -7.55 -15.26 -17.39
C VAL A 91 -7.75 -15.60 -18.85
N ALA A 92 -8.63 -14.87 -19.53
CA ALA A 92 -8.77 -14.92 -20.97
C ALA A 92 -7.93 -13.80 -21.60
N VAL A 93 -7.08 -14.16 -22.56
CA VAL A 93 -6.26 -13.21 -23.32
C VAL A 93 -6.71 -13.30 -24.77
N SER A 94 -7.33 -12.23 -25.27
CA SER A 94 -7.69 -12.11 -26.68
C SER A 94 -6.48 -11.59 -27.47
N SER A 95 -6.10 -12.33 -28.50
CA SER A 95 -5.08 -11.91 -29.46
C SER A 95 -5.65 -10.84 -30.39
N SER A 96 -4.77 -10.04 -31.01
CA SER A 96 -5.11 -9.09 -32.09
C SER A 96 -5.87 -9.73 -33.25
N ASN A 97 -5.78 -11.06 -33.36
CA ASN A 97 -6.35 -11.88 -34.42
C ASN A 97 -7.78 -12.37 -34.06
N GLY A 98 -8.35 -11.92 -32.93
CA GLY A 98 -9.68 -12.33 -32.45
C GLY A 98 -9.72 -13.65 -31.68
N GLU A 99 -8.64 -14.45 -31.71
CA GLU A 99 -8.56 -15.69 -30.94
C GLU A 99 -8.42 -15.43 -29.44
N THR A 100 -9.26 -16.09 -28.63
CA THR A 100 -9.22 -15.99 -27.17
C THR A 100 -8.53 -17.20 -26.56
N TYR A 101 -7.46 -16.95 -25.82
CA TYR A 101 -6.65 -17.96 -25.14
C TYR A 101 -6.91 -17.95 -23.64
N LEU A 102 -7.17 -19.12 -23.08
CA LEU A 102 -7.38 -19.29 -21.64
C LEU A 102 -6.08 -19.67 -20.94
N PHE A 103 -5.79 -18.99 -19.83
CA PHE A 103 -4.64 -19.24 -18.98
C PHE A 103 -5.07 -19.34 -17.51
N TRP A 104 -4.41 -20.21 -16.77
CA TRP A 104 -4.41 -20.15 -15.31
C TRP A 104 -3.23 -19.31 -14.85
N GLN A 105 -3.50 -18.24 -14.11
CA GLN A 105 -2.49 -17.33 -13.57
C GLN A 105 -2.37 -17.53 -12.06
N ALA A 106 -1.14 -17.74 -11.60
CA ALA A 106 -0.77 -17.66 -10.20
C ALA A 106 -0.06 -16.32 -9.95
N THR A 107 -0.56 -15.55 -9.00
CA THR A 107 0.04 -14.29 -8.57
C THR A 107 0.39 -14.37 -7.09
N TRP A 108 1.65 -14.08 -6.79
CA TRP A 108 2.14 -13.94 -5.44
C TRP A 108 3.01 -12.72 -5.35
N SER A 109 3.47 -12.47 -4.14
CA SER A 109 4.45 -11.44 -3.94
C SER A 109 5.36 -11.99 -2.84
N PRO A 110 6.69 -12.08 -3.06
CA PRO A 110 7.61 -12.57 -2.04
C PRO A 110 7.88 -11.49 -0.97
N GLU A 111 8.11 -10.24 -1.38
CA GLU A 111 8.35 -9.09 -0.48
C GLU A 111 7.36 -7.94 -0.70
N PRO A 112 7.18 -7.00 0.25
CA PRO A 112 6.38 -5.81 0.03
C PRO A 112 6.89 -5.05 -1.22
N GLY A 113 6.01 -4.76 -2.17
CA GLY A 113 6.37 -4.08 -3.43
C GLY A 113 6.83 -4.99 -4.57
N GLN A 114 7.25 -6.24 -4.30
CA GLN A 114 7.64 -7.18 -5.35
C GLN A 114 6.49 -8.12 -5.72
N ARG A 115 5.80 -7.87 -6.85
CA ARG A 115 4.74 -8.75 -7.36
C ARG A 115 5.28 -9.70 -8.43
N ARG A 116 5.12 -11.00 -8.23
CA ARG A 116 5.45 -12.04 -9.21
C ARG A 116 4.18 -12.71 -9.73
N CYS A 117 4.16 -13.06 -11.01
CA CYS A 117 3.08 -13.83 -11.60
C CYS A 117 3.61 -14.84 -12.61
N VAL A 118 2.95 -15.99 -12.69
CA VAL A 118 3.22 -17.04 -13.68
C VAL A 118 1.89 -17.44 -14.32
N LYS A 119 1.92 -17.72 -15.62
CA LYS A 119 0.74 -18.09 -16.42
C LYS A 119 0.95 -19.47 -17.04
N PHE A 120 -0.07 -20.31 -16.97
CA PHE A 120 -0.10 -21.65 -17.56
C PHE A 120 -1.22 -21.73 -18.59
N SER A 121 -0.90 -22.10 -19.83
CA SER A 121 -1.89 -22.17 -20.91
C SER A 121 -2.81 -23.38 -20.74
N VAL A 122 -4.12 -23.14 -20.77
CA VAL A 122 -5.14 -24.20 -20.77
C VAL A 122 -5.06 -25.01 -22.06
N LYS A 123 -4.72 -24.38 -23.19
CA LYS A 123 -4.56 -25.08 -24.49
C LYS A 123 -3.42 -26.10 -24.46
N ARG A 124 -2.35 -25.82 -23.72
CA ARG A 124 -1.15 -26.68 -23.65
C ARG A 124 -1.27 -27.81 -22.63
N HIS A 125 -1.87 -27.55 -21.47
CA HIS A 125 -1.90 -28.50 -20.36
C HIS A 125 -3.30 -29.05 -20.04
N GLY A 126 -4.36 -28.49 -20.61
CA GLY A 126 -5.73 -28.76 -20.18
C GLY A 126 -6.08 -28.03 -18.88
N ASP A 127 -7.38 -27.85 -18.65
CA ASP A 127 -7.89 -26.98 -17.58
C ASP A 127 -7.44 -27.44 -16.18
N ARG A 128 -7.66 -28.71 -15.84
CA ARG A 128 -7.31 -29.28 -14.52
C ARG A 128 -5.81 -29.26 -14.24
N GLN A 129 -4.98 -29.58 -15.23
CA GLN A 129 -3.52 -29.63 -15.03
C GLN A 129 -2.92 -28.23 -14.95
N ALA A 130 -3.38 -27.29 -15.80
CA ALA A 130 -2.98 -25.89 -15.71
C ALA A 130 -3.37 -25.26 -14.36
N PHE A 131 -4.54 -25.61 -13.82
CA PHE A 131 -4.94 -25.20 -12.48
C PHE A 131 -3.99 -25.76 -11.41
N ARG A 132 -3.69 -27.06 -11.45
CA ARG A 132 -2.78 -27.71 -10.49
C ARG A 132 -1.38 -27.07 -10.51
N LEU A 133 -0.83 -26.81 -11.69
CA LEU A 133 0.46 -26.13 -11.87
C LEU A 133 0.45 -24.71 -11.31
N ALA A 134 -0.64 -23.96 -11.51
CA ALA A 134 -0.80 -22.63 -10.94
C ALA A 134 -0.84 -22.66 -9.40
N VAL A 135 -1.57 -23.61 -8.82
CA VAL A 135 -1.62 -23.80 -7.35
C VAL A 135 -0.25 -24.17 -6.79
N GLU A 136 0.47 -25.09 -7.44
CA GLU A 136 1.80 -25.50 -7.01
C GLU A 136 2.82 -24.35 -7.11
N ALA A 137 2.82 -23.62 -8.23
CA ALA A 137 3.67 -22.45 -8.42
C ALA A 137 3.39 -21.37 -7.34
N ARG A 138 2.12 -21.18 -6.99
CA ARG A 138 1.71 -20.28 -5.91
C ARG A 138 2.25 -20.74 -4.55
N ARG A 139 2.11 -22.04 -4.20
CA ARG A 139 2.62 -22.64 -2.95
C ARG A 139 4.13 -22.49 -2.82
N LYS A 140 4.87 -22.84 -3.88
CA LYS A 140 6.32 -22.61 -3.96
C LYS A 140 6.68 -21.14 -3.81
N GLY A 141 5.91 -20.25 -4.43
CA GLY A 141 6.13 -18.80 -4.40
C GLY A 141 5.88 -18.12 -3.05
N ILE A 142 5.08 -18.72 -2.17
CA ILE A 142 4.83 -18.21 -0.81
C ILE A 142 5.73 -18.86 0.26
N GLY A 143 6.51 -19.88 -0.09
CA GLY A 143 7.35 -20.61 0.86
C GLY A 143 6.55 -21.40 1.90
N THR A 144 5.32 -21.82 1.58
CA THR A 144 4.58 -22.76 2.43
C THR A 144 4.93 -24.16 1.96
N GLU A 145 6.02 -24.70 2.51
CA GLU A 145 6.30 -26.15 2.50
C GLU A 145 5.39 -26.89 3.48
#